data_AF-A0A374TES2-F1
#
_entry.id   AF-A0A374TES2-F1
#
_cell.length_a   1.000
_cell.length_b   1.000
_cell.length_c   1.000
_cell.angle_alpha   90.00
_cell.angle_beta   90.00
_cell.angle_gamma   90.00
#
_symmetry.space_group_name_H-M   'P 1'
#
loop_
_entity.id
_entity.type
_entity.pdbx_description
1 polymer ?
#
loop_
_entity_poly.entity_id
_entity_poly.type
_entity_poly.pdbx_seq_one_letter_code
_entity_poly.pdbx_strand_id
1 'polypeptide(L)' 'MKVAYYSEVSYMVGFSSPSYFTKCFQKQFGMKPAEFAEMG' A
#
# COMPACT_ATOMS: atom_id res chain seq x y z
N MET A 1 -2.12 -14.17 5.51
CA MET A 1 -2.92 -13.64 4.38
C MET A 1 -2.77 -12.13 4.11
N LYS A 2 -1.86 -11.39 4.78
CA LYS A 2 -1.71 -9.92 4.58
C LYS A 2 -0.98 -9.50 3.28
N VAL A 3 -0.24 -10.39 2.63
CA VAL A 3 0.65 -10.03 1.49
C VAL A 3 -0.11 -9.87 0.16
N ALA A 4 -1.30 -10.47 0.01
CA ALA A 4 -2.08 -10.38 -1.23
C ALA A 4 -2.82 -9.04 -1.39
N TYR A 5 -3.47 -8.56 -0.31
CA TYR A 5 -4.35 -7.38 -0.38
C TYR A 5 -3.66 -6.11 -0.87
N TYR A 6 -2.50 -5.75 -0.32
CA TYR A 6 -1.80 -4.51 -0.72
C TYR A 6 -1.21 -4.58 -2.12
N SER A 7 -0.79 -5.77 -2.54
CA SER A 7 -0.29 -6.02 -3.88
C SER A 7 -1.42 -5.76 -4.88
N GLU A 8 -2.61 -6.31 -4.63
CA GLU A 8 -3.78 -6.13 -5.48
C GLU A 8 -4.26 -4.68 -5.54
N VAL A 9 -4.39 -4.01 -4.38
CA VAL A 9 -4.75 -2.59 -4.30
C VAL A 9 -3.76 -1.72 -5.08
N SER A 10 -2.46 -2.02 -5.00
CA SER A 10 -1.46 -1.27 -5.76
C SER A 10 -1.70 -1.37 -7.28
N TYR A 11 -2.04 -2.56 -7.78
CA TYR A 11 -2.37 -2.74 -9.19
C TYR A 11 -3.70 -2.08 -9.57
N MET A 12 -4.72 -2.16 -8.72
CA MET A 12 -6.03 -1.53 -8.96
C MET A 12 -5.95 -0.01 -9.09
N VAL A 13 -5.07 0.64 -8.32
CA VAL A 13 -4.86 2.10 -8.37
C VAL A 13 -3.79 2.52 -9.38
N GLY A 14 -3.31 1.59 -10.22
CA GLY A 14 -2.46 1.87 -11.38
C GLY A 14 -0.95 1.79 -11.14
N PHE A 15 -0.50 1.25 -10.01
CA PHE A 15 0.93 1.00 -9.79
C PHE A 15 1.33 -0.33 -10.40
N SER A 16 2.45 -0.34 -11.12
CA SER A 16 3.07 -1.57 -11.64
C SER A 16 3.95 -2.30 -10.62
N SER A 17 4.19 -1.70 -9.45
CA SER A 17 5.01 -2.26 -8.38
C SER A 17 4.44 -1.98 -6.99
N PRO A 18 4.05 -3.02 -6.23
CA PRO A 18 3.58 -2.88 -4.84
C PRO A 18 4.61 -2.20 -3.91
N SER A 19 5.89 -2.47 -4.13
CA SER A 19 6.99 -1.87 -3.36
C SER A 19 7.12 -0.37 -3.64
N TYR A 20 6.89 0.06 -4.88
CA TYR A 20 6.90 1.47 -5.24
C TYR A 20 5.67 2.19 -4.67
N PHE A 21 4.49 1.57 -4.78
CA PHE A 21 3.27 2.05 -4.13
C PHE A 21 3.49 2.30 -2.63
N THR A 22 4.07 1.33 -1.91
CA THR A 22 4.33 1.44 -0.47
C THR A 22 5.23 2.65 -0.14
N LYS A 23 6.28 2.89 -0.94
CA LYS A 23 7.17 4.06 -0.78
C LYS A 23 6.44 5.38 -1.01
N CYS A 24 5.65 5.47 -2.08
CA CYS A 24 4.87 6.66 -2.41
C CYS A 24 3.80 6.95 -1.35
N PHE A 25 3.08 5.91 -0.91
CA PHE A 25 2.06 6.01 0.13
C PHE A 25 2.68 6.50 1.45
N GLN A 26 3.78 5.89 1.89
CA GLN A 26 4.46 6.34 3.11
C GLN A 26 4.97 7.78 3.00
N LYS A 27 5.45 8.22 1.83
CA LYS A 27 5.85 9.61 1.62
C LYS A 27 4.68 10.59 1.70
N GLN A 28 3.49 10.21 1.23
CA GLN A 28 2.30 11.07 1.25
C GLN A 28 1.57 11.09 2.59
N PHE A 29 1.38 9.93 3.21
CA PHE A 29 0.57 9.76 4.41
C PHE A 29 1.39 9.68 5.71
N GLY A 30 2.72 9.57 5.61
CA GLY A 30 3.62 9.48 6.76
C GLY A 30 3.63 8.13 7.47
N MET A 31 2.84 7.15 7.01
CA MET A 31 2.71 5.82 7.60
C MET A 31 2.60 4.75 6.51
N LYS A 32 2.86 3.48 6.86
CA LYS A 32 2.74 2.39 5.89
C LYS A 32 1.26 2.10 5.60
N PRO A 33 0.92 1.62 4.39
CA PRO A 33 -0.44 1.18 4.05
C PRO A 33 -1.02 0.17 5.04
N ALA A 34 -0.18 -0.71 5.61
CA ALA A 34 -0.61 -1.70 6.58
C ALA A 34 -1.02 -1.10 7.92
N GLU A 35 -0.28 -0.09 8.40
CA GLU A 35 -0.62 0.64 9.62
C GLU A 35 -1.92 1.42 9.45
N PHE A 36 -2.09 2.04 8.27
CA PHE A 36 -3.32 2.74 7.91
C PHE A 36 -4.54 1.80 7.87
N ALA A 37 -4.38 0.57 7.36
CA ALA A 37 -5.46 -0.41 7.30
C ALA A 37 -5.81 -1.03 8.67
N GLU A 38 -4.90 -1.02 9.63
CA GLU A 38 -5.15 -1.50 11.01
C GLU A 38 -5.78 -0.43 11.92
N MET A 39 -5.85 0.82 11.45
CA MET A 39 -6.57 1.91 12.14
C MET A 39 -8.09 1.87 11.93
N GLY A 40 -8.62 0.90 11.16
CA GLY A 40 -10.05 0.72 10.86
C GLY A 40 -10.65 -0.54 11.44
#